data_AF-A0A9E1N4S4-F1
#
_entry.id   AF-A0A9E1N4S4-F1
#
_cell.length_a   1.000
_cell.length_b   1.000
_cell.length_c   1.000
_cell.angle_alpha   90.00
_cell.angle_beta   90.00
_cell.angle_gamma   90.00
#
_symmetry.space_group_name_H-M   'P 1'
#
loop_
_entity.id
_entity.type
_entity.pdbx_description
1 polymer ?
#
loop_
_entity_poly.entity_id
_entity_poly.type
_entity_poly.pdbx_seq_one_letter_code
_entity_poly.pdbx_strand_id
1 'polypeptide(L)'
;MSTTETSTEIKAKILLDEANLAFSETSERKDSAGERNLEGSAWEEGRMEGEYDETDYQKILDLQMRSAIACDDHPELEEKTAQLFESITPENAEEVLQKVLKDPDIMTLGKSAVTTFVLRFPTVQSFVNKGHPLVLAMDEYMLENADAQNWHDYNNIAQENGWL
;
A
#
# COMPACT_ATOMS: atom_id res chain seq x y z
N MET A 1 -11.01 19.72 -16.21
CA MET A 1 -11.34 19.39 -14.82
C MET A 1 -10.54 18.15 -14.52
N SER A 2 -9.45 18.27 -13.75
CA SER A 2 -8.73 17.10 -13.25
C SER A 2 -9.66 16.46 -12.23
N THR A 3 -10.21 15.29 -12.56
CA THR A 3 -10.98 14.50 -11.61
C THR A 3 -9.97 13.75 -10.76
N THR A 4 -9.66 14.28 -9.58
CA THR A 4 -8.88 13.62 -8.53
C THR A 4 -9.66 12.46 -7.89
N GLU A 5 -10.59 11.83 -8.62
CA GLU A 5 -11.39 10.71 -8.15
C GLU A 5 -10.73 9.42 -8.59
N THR A 6 -10.55 8.50 -7.66
CA THR A 6 -9.90 7.22 -7.93
C THR A 6 -10.93 6.24 -8.47
N SER A 7 -10.68 5.69 -9.66
CA SER A 7 -11.58 4.71 -10.26
C SER A 7 -11.60 3.41 -9.46
N THR A 8 -12.69 2.65 -9.59
CA THR A 8 -12.86 1.37 -8.90
C THR A 8 -11.78 0.36 -9.30
N GLU A 9 -11.37 0.40 -10.57
CA GLU A 9 -10.25 -0.37 -11.11
C GLU A 9 -8.94 -0.05 -10.38
N ILE A 10 -8.60 1.24 -10.26
CA ILE A 10 -7.37 1.67 -9.59
C ILE A 10 -7.40 1.34 -8.10
N LYS A 11 -8.55 1.50 -7.42
CA LYS A 11 -8.70 1.09 -6.00
C LYS A 11 -8.44 -0.40 -5.82
N ALA A 12 -9.03 -1.24 -6.67
CA ALA A 12 -8.85 -2.69 -6.59
C ALA A 12 -7.38 -3.08 -6.85
N LYS A 13 -6.75 -2.49 -7.87
CA LYS A 13 -5.34 -2.71 -8.20
C LYS A 13 -4.42 -2.32 -7.05
N ILE A 14 -4.56 -1.11 -6.50
CA ILE A 14 -3.73 -0.63 -5.38
C ILE A 14 -3.88 -1.58 -4.19
N LEU A 15 -5.11 -1.88 -3.77
CA LEU A 15 -5.32 -2.72 -2.58
C LEU A 15 -4.75 -4.14 -2.74
N LEU A 16 -4.81 -4.71 -3.94
CA LEU A 16 -4.30 -6.06 -4.22
C LEU A 16 -2.78 -6.09 -4.41
N ASP A 17 -2.21 -5.12 -5.12
CA ASP A 17 -0.76 -4.99 -5.33
C ASP A 17 -0.06 -4.77 -4.00
N GLU A 18 -0.55 -3.83 -3.19
CA GLU A 18 0.00 -3.54 -1.87
C GLU A 18 -0.18 -4.69 -0.88
N ALA A 19 -1.28 -5.44 -0.99
CA ALA A 19 -1.45 -6.67 -0.21
C ALA A 19 -0.43 -7.75 -0.62
N ASN A 20 -0.05 -7.82 -1.89
CA ASN A 20 0.99 -8.74 -2.36
C ASN A 20 2.40 -8.28 -1.94
N LEU A 21 2.70 -6.98 -2.05
CA LEU A 21 3.97 -6.38 -1.61
C LEU A 21 4.24 -6.63 -0.12
N ALA A 22 3.21 -6.68 0.72
CA ALA A 22 3.35 -7.02 2.13
C ALA A 22 4.02 -8.38 2.36
N PHE A 23 3.85 -9.37 1.48
CA PHE A 23 4.54 -10.66 1.56
C PHE A 23 6.04 -10.51 1.26
N SER A 24 6.38 -9.71 0.26
CA SER A 24 7.76 -9.38 -0.08
C SER A 24 8.45 -8.67 1.10
N GLU A 25 7.81 -7.64 1.67
CA GLU A 25 8.33 -6.93 2.85
C GLU A 25 8.46 -7.83 4.07
N THR A 26 7.51 -8.75 4.27
CA THR A 26 7.56 -9.74 5.37
C THR A 26 8.78 -10.66 5.26
N SER A 27 9.20 -10.99 4.04
CA SER A 27 10.40 -11.81 3.79
C SER A 27 11.72 -11.10 4.10
N GLU A 28 11.72 -9.76 4.09
CA GLU A 28 12.89 -8.92 4.40
C GLU A 28 13.06 -8.66 5.90
N ARG A 29 12.08 -9.07 6.72
CA ARG A 29 12.11 -8.87 8.17
C ARG A 29 13.23 -9.67 8.83
N LYS A 30 13.75 -9.13 9.93
CA LYS A 30 14.82 -9.73 10.73
C LYS A 30 14.31 -10.76 11.74
N ASP A 31 13.01 -10.73 12.03
CA ASP A 31 12.33 -11.69 12.91
C ASP A 31 11.66 -12.82 12.11
N SER A 32 11.24 -13.86 12.82
CA SER A 32 10.59 -15.04 12.23
C SER A 32 9.11 -15.11 12.59
N ALA A 33 8.36 -15.93 11.85
CA ALA A 33 6.99 -16.26 12.18
C ALA A 33 6.88 -16.79 13.62
N GLY A 34 5.92 -16.26 14.39
CA GLY A 34 5.75 -16.54 15.82
C GLY A 34 6.60 -15.68 16.77
N GLU A 35 7.53 -14.87 16.25
CA GLU A 35 8.39 -13.96 17.03
C GLU A 35 8.25 -12.49 16.58
N ARG A 36 7.18 -12.16 15.86
CA ARG A 36 6.97 -10.84 15.25
C ARG A 36 6.99 -9.71 16.29
N ASN A 37 7.81 -8.70 16.06
CA ASN A 37 7.96 -7.52 16.91
C ASN A 37 8.28 -6.25 16.08
N LEU A 38 8.35 -5.08 16.72
CA LEU A 38 8.59 -3.83 16.00
C LEU A 38 10.03 -3.75 15.47
N GLU A 39 10.99 -4.27 16.23
CA GLU A 39 12.42 -4.25 15.93
C GLU A 39 12.80 -5.15 14.75
N GLY A 40 11.94 -6.12 14.42
CA GLY A 40 12.10 -7.01 13.27
C GLY A 40 11.78 -6.36 11.92
N SER A 41 11.17 -5.17 11.92
CA SER A 41 10.83 -4.44 10.69
C SER A 41 12.08 -4.14 9.84
N ALA A 42 11.95 -4.27 8.52
CA ALA A 42 12.93 -3.80 7.55
C ALA A 42 12.83 -2.28 7.32
N TRP A 43 11.79 -1.64 7.84
CA TRP A 43 11.62 -0.19 7.80
C TRP A 43 12.61 0.51 8.75
N GLU A 44 13.25 1.57 8.26
CA GLU A 44 14.23 2.35 9.02
C GLU A 44 13.89 3.84 8.94
N GLU A 45 14.30 4.62 9.94
CA GLU A 45 14.03 6.07 10.04
C GLU A 45 14.44 6.83 8.76
N GLY A 46 15.52 6.38 8.10
CA GLY A 46 16.01 6.94 6.85
C GLY A 46 14.97 6.97 5.72
N ARG A 47 13.99 6.05 5.73
CA ARG A 47 12.91 5.99 4.73
C ARG A 47 11.90 7.13 4.86
N MET A 48 11.92 7.90 5.96
CA MET A 48 11.08 9.10 6.16
C MET A 48 11.68 10.37 5.52
N GLU A 49 12.95 10.34 5.11
CA GLU A 49 13.63 11.34 4.25
C GLU A 49 13.33 12.82 4.60
N GLY A 50 13.76 13.28 5.78
CA GLY A 50 13.70 14.70 6.18
C GLY A 50 12.34 15.18 6.70
N GLU A 51 11.31 14.32 6.67
CA GLU A 51 9.99 14.56 7.26
C GLU A 51 9.70 13.54 8.36
N TYR A 52 10.73 13.23 9.15
CA TYR A 52 10.60 12.29 10.24
C TYR A 52 9.64 12.83 11.31
N ASP A 53 8.58 12.07 11.58
CA ASP A 53 7.73 12.21 12.75
C ASP A 53 7.75 10.87 13.51
N GLU A 54 8.05 10.94 14.81
CA GLU A 54 8.16 9.75 15.66
C GLU A 54 6.83 8.99 15.76
N THR A 55 5.70 9.72 15.82
CA THR A 55 4.38 9.11 15.93
C THR A 55 4.04 8.34 14.67
N ASP A 56 4.30 8.95 13.51
CA ASP A 56 4.06 8.33 12.22
C ASP A 56 5.00 7.14 11.98
N TYR A 57 6.27 7.27 12.37
CA TYR A 57 7.25 6.18 12.28
C TYR A 57 6.83 4.97 13.13
N GLN A 58 6.45 5.19 14.40
CA GLN A 58 5.96 4.12 15.27
C GLN A 58 4.66 3.50 14.73
N LYS A 59 3.76 4.30 14.15
CA LYS A 59 2.55 3.80 13.48
C LYS A 59 2.90 2.92 12.29
N ILE A 60 3.90 3.28 11.48
CA ILE A 60 4.39 2.44 10.37
C ILE A 60 4.95 1.12 10.89
N LEU A 61 5.76 1.13 11.96
CA LEU A 61 6.31 -0.11 12.52
C LEU A 61 5.20 -1.06 13.03
N ASP A 62 4.17 -0.53 13.67
CA ASP A 62 3.01 -1.32 14.12
C ASP A 62 2.23 -1.90 12.93
N LEU A 63 2.02 -1.12 11.86
CA LEU A 63 1.37 -1.60 10.63
C LEU A 63 2.20 -2.70 9.96
N GLN A 64 3.51 -2.53 9.85
CA GLN A 64 4.44 -3.53 9.29
C GLN A 64 4.45 -4.84 10.09
N MET A 65 4.40 -4.75 11.42
CA MET A 65 4.27 -5.93 12.28
C MET A 65 2.94 -6.66 12.07
N ARG A 66 1.83 -5.91 11.97
CA ARG A 66 0.49 -6.49 11.73
C ARG A 66 0.39 -7.15 10.36
N SER A 67 0.95 -6.52 9.32
CA SER A 67 1.03 -7.14 7.99
C SER A 67 1.80 -8.45 8.03
N ALA A 68 2.95 -8.49 8.72
CA ALA A 68 3.73 -9.71 8.85
C ALA A 68 2.97 -10.85 9.54
N ILE A 69 2.21 -10.53 10.60
CA ILE A 69 1.34 -11.50 11.27
C ILE A 69 0.25 -12.01 10.31
N ALA A 70 -0.40 -11.12 9.58
CA ALA A 70 -1.42 -11.51 8.60
C ALA A 70 -0.83 -12.38 7.47
N CYS A 71 0.36 -12.07 6.99
CA CYS A 71 1.08 -12.89 6.00
C CYS A 71 1.45 -14.28 6.55
N ASP A 72 1.86 -14.37 7.82
CA ASP A 72 2.18 -15.65 8.47
C ASP A 72 0.93 -16.52 8.69
N ASP A 73 -0.17 -15.91 9.12
CA ASP A 73 -1.44 -16.59 9.41
C ASP A 73 -2.18 -17.00 8.13
N HIS A 74 -1.99 -16.24 7.05
CA HIS A 74 -2.71 -16.40 5.78
C HIS A 74 -1.79 -16.39 4.54
N PRO A 75 -0.85 -17.36 4.42
CA PRO A 75 0.07 -17.43 3.28
C PRO A 75 -0.65 -17.63 1.93
N GLU A 76 -1.85 -18.17 1.93
CA GLU A 76 -2.67 -18.32 0.72
C GLU A 76 -3.08 -16.99 0.07
N LEU A 77 -3.00 -15.88 0.81
CA LEU A 77 -3.37 -14.58 0.27
C LEU A 77 -2.37 -14.09 -0.77
N GLU A 78 -1.11 -14.51 -0.75
CA GLU A 78 -0.11 -14.12 -1.75
C GLU A 78 -0.56 -14.52 -3.17
N GLU A 79 -0.94 -15.79 -3.35
CA GLU A 79 -1.45 -16.29 -4.64
C GLU A 79 -2.83 -15.69 -4.95
N LYS A 80 -3.72 -15.60 -3.95
CA LYS A 80 -5.08 -15.09 -4.14
C LYS A 80 -5.10 -13.63 -4.58
N THR A 81 -4.27 -12.77 -4.00
CA THR A 81 -4.21 -11.34 -4.36
C THR A 81 -3.67 -11.17 -5.77
N ALA A 82 -2.64 -11.93 -6.15
CA ALA A 82 -2.10 -11.94 -7.50
C ALA A 82 -3.14 -12.38 -8.55
N GLN A 83 -3.86 -13.48 -8.29
CA GLN A 83 -4.91 -13.97 -9.19
C GLN A 83 -6.07 -12.96 -9.32
N LEU A 84 -6.48 -12.33 -8.22
CA LEU A 84 -7.51 -11.29 -8.26
C LEU A 84 -7.03 -10.09 -9.08
N PHE A 85 -5.77 -9.66 -8.90
CA PHE A 85 -5.19 -8.54 -9.63
C PHE A 85 -5.16 -8.80 -11.14
N GLU A 86 -4.66 -9.97 -11.55
CA GLU A 86 -4.61 -10.39 -12.96
C GLU A 86 -6.00 -10.52 -13.59
N SER A 87 -7.04 -10.76 -12.79
CA SER A 87 -8.41 -10.89 -13.27
C SER A 87 -9.11 -9.56 -13.55
N ILE A 88 -8.53 -8.41 -13.13
CA ILE A 88 -9.19 -7.10 -13.25
C ILE A 88 -9.30 -6.70 -14.72
N THR A 89 -10.51 -6.42 -15.15
CA THR A 89 -10.86 -5.78 -16.41
C THR A 89 -11.77 -4.58 -16.15
N PRO A 90 -11.91 -3.64 -17.11
CA PRO A 90 -12.84 -2.53 -16.96
C PRO A 90 -14.28 -2.96 -16.67
N GLU A 91 -14.70 -4.14 -17.15
CA GLU A 91 -16.05 -4.66 -16.99
C GLU A 91 -16.32 -5.29 -15.62
N ASN A 92 -15.29 -5.81 -14.93
CA ASN A 92 -15.45 -6.53 -13.65
C ASN A 92 -14.83 -5.80 -12.45
N ALA A 93 -14.17 -4.65 -12.65
CA ALA A 93 -13.46 -3.91 -11.63
C ALA A 93 -14.30 -3.64 -10.36
N GLU A 94 -15.56 -3.26 -10.51
CA GLU A 94 -16.47 -3.06 -9.37
C GLU A 94 -16.71 -4.36 -8.59
N GLU A 95 -16.94 -5.48 -9.28
CA GLU A 95 -17.14 -6.78 -8.63
C GLU A 95 -15.89 -7.22 -7.86
N VAL A 96 -14.71 -7.04 -8.46
CA VAL A 96 -13.43 -7.36 -7.83
C VAL A 96 -13.20 -6.47 -6.61
N LEU A 97 -13.43 -5.16 -6.72
CA LEU A 97 -13.32 -4.23 -5.60
C LEU A 97 -14.24 -4.65 -4.44
N GLN A 98 -15.49 -5.01 -4.73
CA GLN A 98 -16.41 -5.48 -3.69
C GLN A 98 -15.97 -6.78 -3.02
N LYS A 99 -15.24 -7.67 -3.72
CA LYS A 99 -14.63 -8.86 -3.11
C LYS A 99 -13.49 -8.46 -2.18
N VAL A 100 -12.60 -7.57 -2.64
CA VAL A 100 -11.48 -7.03 -1.85
C VAL A 100 -11.99 -6.37 -0.57
N LEU A 101 -12.97 -5.47 -0.66
CA LEU A 101 -13.52 -4.73 0.49
C LEU A 101 -14.21 -5.63 1.53
N LYS A 102 -14.67 -6.83 1.14
CA LYS A 102 -15.31 -7.80 2.04
C LYS A 102 -14.32 -8.77 2.69
N ASP A 103 -13.08 -8.78 2.21
CA ASP A 103 -12.04 -9.67 2.70
C ASP A 103 -11.22 -8.96 3.79
N PRO A 104 -11.40 -9.31 5.08
CA PRO A 104 -10.78 -8.57 6.17
C PRO A 104 -9.25 -8.68 6.16
N ASP A 105 -8.70 -9.78 5.62
CA ASP A 105 -7.28 -10.05 5.65
C ASP A 105 -6.58 -9.27 4.53
N ILE A 106 -7.16 -9.26 3.31
CA ILE A 106 -6.70 -8.36 2.24
C ILE A 106 -6.81 -6.90 2.68
N MET A 107 -7.90 -6.51 3.36
CA MET A 107 -8.07 -5.14 3.85
C MET A 107 -7.09 -4.78 4.97
N THR A 108 -6.62 -5.74 5.76
CA THR A 108 -5.59 -5.53 6.77
C THR A 108 -4.24 -5.20 6.11
N LEU A 109 -3.87 -5.95 5.08
CA LEU A 109 -2.65 -5.71 4.30
C LEU A 109 -2.73 -4.38 3.54
N GLY A 110 -3.83 -4.16 2.81
CA GLY A 110 -4.08 -2.92 2.06
C GLY A 110 -4.10 -1.68 2.96
N LYS A 111 -4.75 -1.74 4.12
CA LYS A 111 -4.72 -0.65 5.12
C LYS A 111 -3.29 -0.33 5.54
N SER A 112 -2.50 -1.34 5.87
CA SER A 112 -1.16 -1.16 6.40
C SER A 112 -0.24 -0.48 5.39
N ALA A 113 -0.28 -0.93 4.15
CA ALA A 113 0.50 -0.36 3.06
C ALA A 113 0.02 1.04 2.65
N VAL A 114 -1.28 1.24 2.42
CA VAL A 114 -1.85 2.54 2.04
C VAL A 114 -1.60 3.59 3.12
N THR A 115 -1.76 3.23 4.40
CA THR A 115 -1.48 4.13 5.51
C THR A 115 0.02 4.45 5.57
N THR A 116 0.89 3.44 5.43
CA THR A 116 2.36 3.65 5.38
C THR A 116 2.76 4.61 4.25
N PHE A 117 2.16 4.46 3.06
CA PHE A 117 2.39 5.36 1.94
C PHE A 117 2.05 6.81 2.28
N VAL A 118 0.85 7.07 2.83
CA VAL A 118 0.42 8.44 3.15
C VAL A 118 1.24 9.04 4.30
N LEU A 119 1.66 8.23 5.28
CA LEU A 119 2.54 8.70 6.36
C LEU A 119 3.96 9.00 5.86
N ARG A 120 4.48 8.20 4.92
CA ARG A 120 5.77 8.47 4.26
C ARG A 120 5.70 9.71 3.37
N PHE A 121 4.56 9.93 2.72
CA PHE A 121 4.31 11.05 1.80
C PHE A 121 3.07 11.84 2.25
N PRO A 122 3.18 12.69 3.28
CA PRO A 122 2.02 13.40 3.85
C PRO A 122 1.39 14.43 2.88
N THR A 123 2.12 14.81 1.82
CA THR A 123 1.65 15.77 0.82
C THR A 123 2.12 15.38 -0.57
N VAL A 124 1.44 15.89 -1.61
CA VAL A 124 1.91 15.82 -3.01
C VAL A 124 3.36 16.32 -3.13
N GLN A 125 3.73 17.40 -2.44
CA GLN A 125 5.08 17.94 -2.50
C GLN A 125 6.11 16.97 -1.91
N SER A 126 5.78 16.29 -0.81
CA SER A 126 6.62 15.25 -0.22
C SER A 126 6.83 14.09 -1.19
N PHE A 127 5.73 13.60 -1.78
CA PHE A 127 5.74 12.54 -2.79
C PHE A 127 6.65 12.88 -3.98
N VAL A 128 6.49 14.07 -4.54
CA VAL A 128 7.28 14.55 -5.68
C VAL A 128 8.77 14.73 -5.32
N ASN A 129 9.08 15.21 -4.10
CA ASN A 129 10.44 15.49 -3.68
C ASN A 129 11.26 14.22 -3.39
N LYS A 130 10.64 13.22 -2.77
CA LYS A 130 11.29 11.97 -2.37
C LYS A 130 11.40 10.98 -3.52
N GLY A 131 10.46 11.02 -4.47
CA GLY A 131 10.41 10.09 -5.60
C GLY A 131 10.03 8.68 -5.15
N HIS A 132 8.88 8.18 -5.59
CA HIS A 132 8.52 6.79 -5.26
C HIS A 132 9.40 5.81 -6.08
N PRO A 133 10.04 4.81 -5.45
CA PRO A 133 10.80 3.78 -6.18
C PRO A 133 9.94 2.88 -7.10
N LEU A 134 8.60 3.00 -7.07
CA LEU A 134 7.71 2.36 -8.05
C LEU A 134 7.71 3.06 -9.43
N VAL A 135 8.39 4.22 -9.58
CA VAL A 135 8.46 4.97 -10.84
C VAL A 135 9.75 4.63 -11.59
N LEU A 136 9.96 3.34 -11.89
CA LEU A 136 11.03 2.87 -12.79
C LEU A 136 10.52 1.77 -13.72
N ALA A 137 9.38 1.98 -14.38
CA ALA A 137 9.04 1.17 -15.56
C ALA A 137 8.11 1.92 -16.53
N MET A 138 8.65 2.20 -17.72
CA MET A 138 7.97 2.52 -19.00
C MET A 138 7.53 3.97 -19.26
N ASP A 139 7.99 4.45 -20.43
CA ASP A 139 7.81 5.81 -20.99
C ASP A 139 6.35 6.27 -21.16
N GLU A 140 5.36 5.38 -21.04
CA GLU A 140 3.93 5.72 -21.13
C GLU A 140 3.35 6.27 -19.80
N TYR A 141 4.01 6.02 -18.65
CA TYR A 141 3.61 6.50 -17.32
C TYR A 141 4.14 7.91 -16.96
N MET A 142 4.95 8.53 -17.83
CA MET A 142 5.55 9.85 -17.60
C MET A 142 4.52 11.00 -17.68
N LEU A 143 3.31 10.77 -18.18
CA LEU A 143 2.23 11.76 -18.28
C LEU A 143 1.34 11.83 -17.03
N GLU A 144 1.20 10.76 -16.26
CA GLU A 144 0.43 10.75 -14.99
C GLU A 144 1.20 11.44 -13.83
N ASN A 145 2.51 11.66 -14.03
CA ASN A 145 3.39 12.38 -13.09
C ASN A 145 3.18 13.91 -13.08
N ALA A 146 2.41 14.50 -14.00
CA ALA A 146 2.17 15.95 -13.98
C ALA A 146 1.27 16.40 -12.81
N ASP A 147 0.33 15.54 -12.41
CA ASP A 147 -0.70 15.87 -11.41
C ASP A 147 -0.58 15.06 -10.10
N ALA A 148 0.46 14.21 -9.96
CA ALA A 148 0.64 13.31 -8.82
C ALA A 148 -0.58 12.43 -8.51
N GLN A 149 -1.22 11.91 -9.57
CA GLN A 149 -2.46 11.13 -9.46
C GLN A 149 -2.33 9.93 -8.53
N ASN A 150 -1.19 9.21 -8.58
CA ASN A 150 -0.92 8.10 -7.66
C ASN A 150 -1.02 8.55 -6.19
N TRP A 151 -0.46 9.69 -5.82
CA TRP A 151 -0.58 10.19 -4.45
C TRP A 151 -2.05 10.43 -4.07
N HIS A 152 -2.82 11.04 -4.98
CA HIS A 152 -4.24 11.25 -4.79
C HIS A 152 -5.00 9.94 -4.62
N ASP A 153 -4.62 8.90 -5.36
CA ASP A 153 -5.28 7.59 -5.28
C ASP A 153 -5.11 6.92 -3.92
N TYR A 154 -3.89 6.90 -3.40
CA TYR A 154 -3.61 6.39 -2.06
C TYR A 154 -4.33 7.22 -0.99
N ASN A 155 -4.26 8.56 -1.09
CA ASN A 155 -4.89 9.44 -0.13
C ASN A 155 -6.43 9.30 -0.15
N ASN A 156 -7.05 9.16 -1.32
CA ASN A 156 -8.49 8.95 -1.44
C ASN A 156 -8.92 7.63 -0.81
N ILE A 157 -8.22 6.53 -1.10
CA ILE A 157 -8.48 5.22 -0.48
C ILE A 157 -8.39 5.33 1.05
N ALA A 158 -7.35 5.99 1.57
CA ALA A 158 -7.16 6.17 3.01
C ALA A 158 -8.28 7.00 3.66
N GLN A 159 -8.71 8.09 3.00
CA GLN A 159 -9.79 8.98 3.46
C GLN A 159 -11.15 8.28 3.46
N GLU A 160 -11.51 7.61 2.36
CA GLU A 160 -12.79 6.91 2.20
C GLU A 160 -12.98 5.80 3.25
N ASN A 161 -11.89 5.16 3.66
CA ASN A 161 -11.91 4.09 4.65
C ASN A 161 -11.59 4.54 6.09
N GLY A 162 -11.31 5.83 6.31
CA GLY A 162 -11.03 6.39 7.64
C GLY A 162 -9.75 5.82 8.29
N TRP A 163 -8.66 5.69 7.53
CA TRP A 163 -7.41 5.06 7.99
C TRP A 163 -6.34 6.04 8.50
N LEU A 164 -6.52 7.34 8.25
CA LEU A 164 -5.61 8.40 8.68
C LEU A 164 -5.90 8.84 10.11
#